data_AF-A0A2D7NHI8-F1
#
_entry.id   AF-A0A2D7NHI8-F1
#
_cell.length_a   1.000
_cell.length_b   1.000
_cell.length_c   1.000
_cell.angle_alpha   90.00
_cell.angle_beta   90.00
_cell.angle_gamma   90.00
#
_symmetry.space_group_name_H-M   'P 1'
#
loop_
_entity.id
_entity.type
_entity.pdbx_description
1 polymer ?
#
loop_
_entity_poly.entity_id
_entity_poly.type
_entity_poly.pdbx_seq_one_letter_code
_entity_poly.pdbx_strand_id
1 'polypeptide(L)'
;MRVIIHALFWLTLTCWIALVVAPGLTGMTAFKVLEQEGATIPKYQAYFADDPTGMSRLAAGLVTDPLFRLTSLAQWILAPLAVVLCLIEFRPLRMSSGWAQAFRLPLLVAALGLVIYHNAVMGPRMAHELETYRSAAASMDRPASEAARARFDEDHTLAESLYSIRLLLLLGAVVATAGANAVASPRPRSGRSS
;
A
#
# COMPACT_ATOMS: atom_id res chain seq x y z
N MET A 1 -27.68 -2.45 13.51
CA MET A 1 -26.88 -1.87 12.40
C MET A 1 -25.52 -1.30 12.83
N ARG A 2 -25.44 -0.49 13.90
CA ARG A 2 -24.17 0.16 14.31
C ARG A 2 -23.00 -0.82 14.57
N VAL A 3 -23.25 -1.93 15.24
CA VAL A 3 -22.23 -2.98 15.49
C VAL A 3 -21.71 -3.59 14.20
N ILE A 4 -22.59 -3.82 13.22
CA ILE A 4 -22.22 -4.39 11.91
C ILE A 4 -21.33 -3.40 11.15
N ILE A 5 -21.73 -2.13 11.09
CA ILE A 5 -20.94 -1.07 10.42
C ILE A 5 -19.55 -0.95 11.06
N HIS A 6 -19.48 -1.04 12.39
CA HIS A 6 -18.23 -0.99 13.13
C HIS A 6 -17.31 -2.18 12.83
N ALA A 7 -17.87 -3.39 12.83
CA ALA A 7 -17.14 -4.60 12.47
C ALA A 7 -16.64 -4.54 11.02
N LEU A 8 -17.48 -4.08 10.08
CA LEU A 8 -17.10 -3.90 8.69
C LEU A 8 -16.01 -2.84 8.52
N PHE A 9 -16.07 -1.73 9.28
CA PHE A 9 -15.04 -0.70 9.24
C PHE A 9 -13.68 -1.26 9.64
N TRP A 10 -13.60 -1.95 10.79
CA TRP A 10 -12.36 -2.54 11.27
C TRP A 10 -11.83 -3.64 10.34
N LEU A 11 -12.72 -4.49 9.81
CA LEU A 11 -12.34 -5.50 8.83
C LEU A 11 -11.75 -4.86 7.58
N THR A 12 -12.44 -3.86 7.02
CA THR A 12 -11.99 -3.14 5.81
C THR A 12 -10.65 -2.44 6.06
N LEU A 13 -10.49 -1.75 7.18
CA LEU A 13 -9.26 -1.05 7.54
C LEU A 13 -8.09 -2.03 7.73
N THR A 14 -8.33 -3.17 8.37
CA THR A 14 -7.32 -4.22 8.57
C THR A 14 -6.89 -4.83 7.24
N CYS A 15 -7.85 -5.17 6.37
CA CYS A 15 -7.55 -5.65 5.03
C CYS A 15 -6.79 -4.61 4.20
N TRP A 16 -7.16 -3.32 4.30
CA TRP A 16 -6.45 -2.26 3.59
C TRP A 16 -5.01 -2.13 4.08
N ILE A 17 -4.76 -2.13 5.40
CA ILE A 17 -3.40 -2.14 5.96
C ILE A 17 -2.61 -3.37 5.47
N ALA A 18 -3.22 -4.55 5.47
CA ALA A 18 -2.57 -5.76 4.96
C ALA A 18 -2.17 -5.63 3.49
N LEU A 19 -2.99 -5.01 2.65
CA LEU A 19 -2.66 -4.72 1.24
C LEU A 19 -1.53 -3.69 1.07
N VAL A 20 -1.25 -2.85 2.07
CA VAL A 20 -0.10 -1.95 2.05
C VAL A 20 1.18 -2.68 2.45
N VAL A 21 1.10 -3.55 3.47
CA VAL A 21 2.27 -4.23 4.05
C VAL A 21 2.71 -5.45 3.25
N ALA A 22 1.77 -6.28 2.78
CA ALA A 22 2.09 -7.57 2.14
C ALA A 22 2.93 -7.42 0.86
N PRO A 23 2.66 -6.46 -0.06
CA PRO A 23 3.54 -6.18 -1.20
C PRO A 23 4.96 -5.83 -0.80
N GLY A 24 5.14 -4.95 0.20
CA GLY A 24 6.46 -4.55 0.67
C GLY A 24 7.27 -5.72 1.19
N LEU A 25 6.66 -6.55 2.06
CA LEU A 25 7.30 -7.77 2.55
C LEU A 25 7.64 -8.73 1.41
N THR A 26 6.71 -8.95 0.48
CA THR A 26 6.91 -9.85 -0.65
C THR A 26 8.07 -9.38 -1.53
N GLY A 27 8.14 -8.07 -1.83
CA GLY A 27 9.27 -7.49 -2.56
C GLY A 27 10.59 -7.72 -1.84
N MET A 28 10.67 -7.39 -0.55
CA MET A 28 11.88 -7.60 0.26
C MET A 28 12.35 -9.06 0.27
N THR A 29 11.41 -10.02 0.29
CA THR A 29 11.77 -11.45 0.30
C THR A 29 12.12 -11.97 -1.09
N ALA A 30 11.29 -11.69 -2.10
CA ALA A 30 11.45 -12.24 -3.44
C ALA A 30 12.75 -11.78 -4.10
N PHE A 31 13.09 -10.49 -4.00
CA PHE A 31 14.33 -9.96 -4.57
C PHE A 31 15.57 -10.62 -3.94
N LYS A 32 15.56 -10.78 -2.61
CA LYS A 32 16.67 -11.42 -1.89
C LYS A 32 16.79 -12.91 -2.23
N VAL A 33 15.69 -13.66 -2.17
CA VAL A 33 15.71 -15.12 -2.38
C VAL A 33 16.11 -15.43 -3.82
N LEU A 34 15.55 -14.75 -4.81
CA LEU A 34 15.85 -15.04 -6.21
C LEU A 34 17.28 -14.66 -6.60
N GLU A 35 17.84 -13.62 -5.98
CA GLU A 35 19.27 -13.32 -6.12
C GLU A 35 20.15 -14.42 -5.50
N GLN A 36 19.80 -14.91 -4.31
CA GLN A 36 20.54 -16.00 -3.64
C GLN A 36 20.50 -17.33 -4.43
N GLU A 37 19.36 -17.63 -5.05
CA GLU A 37 19.18 -18.82 -5.88
C GLU A 37 19.72 -18.66 -7.31
N GLY A 38 20.25 -17.47 -7.66
CA GLY A 38 20.77 -17.19 -8.99
C GLY A 38 19.71 -17.33 -10.09
N ALA A 39 18.50 -16.85 -9.84
CA ALA A 39 17.38 -17.00 -10.76
C ALA A 39 17.68 -16.38 -12.13
N THR A 40 17.55 -17.19 -13.19
CA THR A 40 17.77 -16.75 -14.57
C THR A 40 16.52 -16.86 -15.42
N ILE A 41 16.40 -15.96 -16.40
CA ILE A 41 15.40 -16.07 -17.46
C ILE A 41 16.12 -16.26 -18.79
N PRO A 42 15.97 -17.41 -19.47
CA PRO A 42 16.70 -17.72 -20.71
C PRO A 42 16.61 -16.62 -21.78
N LYS A 43 15.42 -16.01 -21.93
CA LYS A 43 15.17 -14.90 -22.88
C LYS A 43 16.12 -13.72 -22.72
N TYR A 44 16.61 -13.46 -21.50
CA TYR A 44 17.42 -12.29 -21.19
C TYR A 44 18.91 -12.62 -20.94
N GLN A 45 19.30 -13.89 -21.04
CA GLN A 45 20.60 -14.36 -20.57
C GLN A 45 21.78 -13.66 -21.25
N ALA A 46 21.68 -13.40 -22.56
CA ALA A 46 22.70 -12.66 -23.30
C ALA A 46 22.83 -11.20 -22.84
N TYR A 47 21.71 -10.55 -22.49
CA TYR A 47 21.72 -9.17 -22.01
C TYR A 47 22.42 -9.03 -20.65
N PHE A 48 22.23 -10.01 -19.76
CA PHE A 48 22.79 -10.00 -18.40
C PHE A 48 24.02 -10.90 -18.22
N ALA A 49 24.73 -11.25 -19.30
CA ALA A 49 25.88 -12.15 -19.22
C ALA A 49 26.93 -11.69 -18.18
N ASP A 50 27.13 -10.37 -18.08
CA ASP A 50 28.06 -9.72 -17.15
C ASP A 50 27.37 -9.13 -15.90
N ASP A 51 26.06 -9.35 -15.72
CA ASP A 51 25.25 -8.81 -14.60
C ASP A 51 24.23 -9.83 -14.07
N PRO A 52 24.68 -10.91 -13.39
CA PRO A 52 23.80 -11.93 -12.84
C PRO A 52 22.85 -11.40 -11.75
N THR A 53 23.25 -10.37 -11.01
CA THR A 53 22.39 -9.69 -10.02
C THR A 53 21.24 -8.97 -10.73
N GLY A 54 21.51 -8.25 -11.83
CA GLY A 54 20.49 -7.62 -12.65
C GLY A 54 19.48 -8.62 -13.22
N MET A 55 19.94 -9.79 -13.67
CA MET A 55 19.06 -10.89 -14.11
C MET A 55 18.10 -11.33 -12.99
N SER A 56 18.63 -11.55 -11.79
CA SER A 56 17.84 -12.02 -10.65
C SER A 56 16.80 -10.97 -10.22
N ARG A 57 17.16 -9.68 -10.27
CA ARG A 57 16.23 -8.56 -10.01
C ARG A 57 15.13 -8.48 -11.06
N LEU A 58 15.44 -8.69 -12.34
CA LEU A 58 14.44 -8.76 -13.40
C LEU A 58 13.46 -9.92 -13.15
N ALA A 59 13.98 -11.09 -12.78
CA ALA A 59 13.16 -12.26 -12.44
C ALA A 59 12.24 -11.96 -11.24
N ALA A 60 12.77 -11.36 -10.17
CA ALA A 60 11.97 -10.96 -9.02
C ALA A 60 10.88 -9.95 -9.37
N GLY A 61 11.19 -8.95 -10.19
CA GLY A 61 10.21 -7.99 -10.70
C GLY A 61 9.08 -8.67 -11.48
N LEU A 62 9.38 -9.67 -12.31
CA LEU A 62 8.36 -10.41 -13.07
C LEU A 62 7.47 -11.28 -12.19
N VAL A 63 8.03 -11.92 -11.16
CA VAL A 63 7.28 -12.78 -10.23
C VAL A 63 6.38 -11.94 -9.31
N THR A 64 6.82 -10.73 -8.93
CA THR A 64 6.10 -9.87 -7.97
C THR A 64 5.09 -8.93 -8.63
N ASP A 65 5.24 -8.57 -9.92
CA ASP A 65 4.36 -7.65 -10.64
C ASP A 65 2.85 -8.02 -10.55
N PRO A 66 2.43 -9.30 -10.72
CA PRO A 66 1.00 -9.67 -10.58
C PRO A 66 0.43 -9.36 -9.20
N LEU A 67 1.23 -9.57 -8.14
CA LEU A 67 0.81 -9.29 -6.77
C LEU A 67 0.68 -7.77 -6.54
N PHE A 68 1.63 -6.98 -7.04
CA PHE A 68 1.56 -5.51 -6.95
C PHE A 68 0.33 -4.96 -7.67
N ARG A 69 0.02 -5.47 -8.87
CA ARG A 69 -1.20 -5.08 -9.60
C ARG A 69 -2.48 -5.47 -8.85
N LEU A 70 -2.54 -6.70 -8.33
CA LEU A 70 -3.70 -7.19 -7.60
C LEU A 70 -3.96 -6.36 -6.34
N THR A 71 -2.91 -6.07 -5.57
CA THR A 71 -3.03 -5.26 -4.34
C THR A 71 -3.41 -3.81 -4.65
N SER A 72 -2.86 -3.20 -5.71
CA SER A 72 -3.30 -1.87 -6.17
C SER A 72 -4.77 -1.87 -6.60
N LEU A 73 -5.22 -2.90 -7.33
CA LEU A 73 -6.62 -3.03 -7.74
C LEU A 73 -7.55 -3.18 -6.54
N ALA A 74 -7.21 -4.03 -5.57
CA ALA A 74 -8.02 -4.22 -4.38
C ALA A 74 -8.10 -2.94 -3.51
N GLN A 75 -7.05 -2.12 -3.50
CA GLN A 75 -7.05 -0.82 -2.81
C GLN A 75 -8.03 0.19 -3.43
N TRP A 76 -8.36 0.12 -4.72
CA TRP A 76 -9.43 0.95 -5.31
C TRP A 76 -10.81 0.70 -4.68
N ILE A 77 -11.02 -0.45 -4.04
CA ILE A 77 -12.28 -0.83 -3.41
C ILE A 77 -12.19 -0.58 -1.89
N LEU A 78 -11.16 -1.11 -1.23
CA LEU A 78 -11.07 -1.05 0.23
C LEU A 78 -10.83 0.36 0.77
N ALA A 79 -10.04 1.18 0.06
CA ALA A 79 -9.75 2.54 0.49
C ALA A 79 -11.01 3.43 0.58
N PRO A 80 -11.84 3.57 -0.48
CA PRO A 80 -13.07 4.35 -0.39
C PRO A 80 -14.10 3.70 0.55
N LEU A 81 -14.16 2.36 0.60
CA LEU A 81 -15.07 1.67 1.52
C LEU A 81 -14.76 2.00 2.99
N ALA A 82 -13.50 2.03 3.39
CA ALA A 82 -13.09 2.41 4.74
C ALA A 82 -13.50 3.85 5.08
N VAL A 83 -13.33 4.78 4.14
CA VAL A 83 -13.75 6.18 4.28
C VAL A 83 -15.27 6.30 4.41
N VAL A 84 -16.03 5.61 3.56
CA VAL A 84 -17.50 5.62 3.58
C VAL A 84 -18.03 5.03 4.88
N LEU A 85 -17.50 3.89 5.33
CA LEU A 85 -17.91 3.28 6.61
C LEU A 85 -17.60 4.21 7.79
N CYS A 86 -16.44 4.86 7.79
CA CYS A 86 -16.08 5.89 8.77
C CYS A 86 -17.07 7.06 8.78
N LEU A 87 -17.52 7.54 7.62
CA LEU A 87 -18.52 8.61 7.51
C LEU A 87 -19.89 8.18 8.01
N ILE A 88 -20.33 6.96 7.69
CA ILE A 88 -21.62 6.43 8.14
C ILE A 88 -21.67 6.31 9.66
N GLU A 89 -20.57 5.87 10.29
CA GLU A 89 -20.46 5.86 11.76
C GLU A 89 -20.58 7.24 12.40
N PHE A 90 -20.28 8.32 11.66
CA PHE A 90 -20.29 9.69 12.15
C PHE A 90 -21.71 10.30 12.25
N ARG A 91 -22.66 9.81 11.44
CA ARG A 91 -24.01 10.41 11.31
C ARG A 91 -24.88 10.46 12.59
N PRO A 92 -24.70 9.63 13.64
CA PRO A 92 -25.52 9.74 14.86
C PRO A 92 -24.82 10.34 16.08
N LEU A 93 -23.56 10.78 16.01
CA LEU A 93 -22.83 11.28 17.18
C LEU A 93 -22.78 12.81 17.18
N ARG A 94 -23.49 13.42 18.14
CA ARG A 94 -23.19 14.77 18.65
C ARG A 94 -21.66 14.89 18.74
N MET A 95 -21.08 15.84 18.01
CA MET A 95 -19.64 16.10 17.97
C MET A 95 -19.08 16.10 19.40
N SER A 96 -18.55 14.97 19.87
CA SER A 96 -17.81 14.97 21.12
C SER A 96 -16.45 15.56 20.76
N SER A 97 -16.10 16.68 21.37
CA SER A 97 -15.00 17.57 21.01
C SER A 97 -13.60 17.00 21.32
N GLY A 98 -13.37 15.72 21.03
CA GLY A 98 -12.08 15.07 21.22
C GLY A 98 -11.22 15.13 19.97
N TRP A 99 -9.93 15.40 20.14
CA TRP A 99 -8.92 15.36 19.08
C TRP A 99 -9.00 14.05 18.26
N ALA A 100 -9.27 12.92 18.90
CA ALA A 100 -9.39 11.61 18.27
C ALA A 100 -10.49 11.56 17.18
N GLN A 101 -11.62 12.25 17.37
CA GLN A 101 -12.65 12.35 16.32
C GLN A 101 -12.26 13.31 15.21
N ALA A 102 -11.55 14.39 15.55
CA ALA A 102 -11.11 15.39 14.57
C ALA A 102 -10.11 14.83 13.56
N PHE A 103 -9.22 13.91 13.98
CA PHE A 103 -8.16 13.38 13.12
C PHE A 103 -8.52 12.10 12.34
N ARG A 104 -9.48 11.29 12.81
CA ARG A 104 -9.81 9.99 12.19
C ARG A 104 -10.11 10.10 10.69
N LEU A 105 -11.06 10.98 10.33
CA LEU A 105 -11.51 11.11 8.94
C LEU A 105 -10.45 11.78 8.05
N PRO A 106 -9.81 12.91 8.45
CA PRO A 106 -8.73 13.51 7.65
C PRO A 106 -7.58 12.53 7.35
N LEU A 107 -7.18 11.69 8.31
CA LEU A 107 -6.14 10.69 8.09
C LEU A 107 -6.53 9.66 7.03
N LEU A 108 -7.77 9.15 7.08
CA LEU A 108 -8.28 8.20 6.07
C LEU A 108 -8.45 8.85 4.70
N VAL A 109 -8.91 10.10 4.64
CA VAL A 109 -9.04 10.86 3.39
C VAL A 109 -7.67 11.14 2.77
N ALA A 110 -6.68 11.53 3.58
CA ALA A 110 -5.31 11.70 3.11
C ALA A 110 -4.73 10.38 2.58
N ALA A 111 -4.92 9.26 3.29
CA ALA A 111 -4.48 7.94 2.84
C ALA A 111 -5.16 7.52 1.53
N LEU A 112 -6.46 7.81 1.36
CA LEU A 112 -7.18 7.59 0.11
C LEU A 112 -6.62 8.46 -1.03
N GLY A 113 -6.31 9.73 -0.76
CA GLY A 113 -5.65 10.61 -1.73
C GLY A 113 -4.33 10.04 -2.24
N LEU A 114 -3.53 9.45 -1.35
CA LEU A 114 -2.28 8.77 -1.74
C LEU A 114 -2.53 7.52 -2.58
N VAL A 115 -3.58 6.72 -2.28
CA VAL A 115 -3.97 5.59 -3.13
C VAL A 115 -4.36 6.06 -4.52
N ILE A 116 -5.18 7.10 -4.63
CA ILE A 116 -5.63 7.65 -5.91
C ILE A 116 -4.42 8.13 -6.71
N TYR A 117 -3.55 8.93 -6.11
CA TYR A 117 -2.35 9.44 -6.79
C TYR A 117 -1.44 8.30 -7.26
N HIS A 118 -1.13 7.35 -6.37
CA HIS A 118 -0.30 6.21 -6.73
C HIS A 118 -0.93 5.38 -7.85
N ASN A 119 -2.19 4.97 -7.72
CA ASN A 119 -2.81 4.06 -8.67
C ASN A 119 -3.17 4.71 -10.01
N ALA A 120 -3.55 5.98 -10.03
CA ALA A 120 -3.99 6.66 -11.26
C ALA A 120 -2.85 7.31 -12.03
N VAL A 121 -1.76 7.70 -11.35
CA VAL A 121 -0.65 8.45 -11.96
C VAL A 121 0.63 7.62 -11.97
N MET A 122 1.12 7.22 -10.80
CA MET A 122 2.43 6.56 -10.71
C MET A 122 2.41 5.13 -11.24
N GLY A 123 1.40 4.34 -10.89
CA GLY A 123 1.27 2.94 -11.29
C GLY A 123 1.33 2.76 -12.81
N PRO A 124 0.52 3.49 -13.60
CA PRO A 124 0.60 3.43 -15.06
C PRO A 124 1.96 3.86 -15.61
N ARG A 125 2.57 4.92 -15.06
CA ARG A 125 3.89 5.42 -15.49
C ARG A 125 4.98 4.38 -15.23
N MET A 126 5.04 3.83 -14.01
CA MET A 126 5.98 2.77 -13.63
C MET A 126 5.79 1.51 -14.47
N ALA A 127 4.54 1.12 -14.75
CA ALA A 127 4.26 -0.04 -15.60
C ALA A 127 4.76 0.17 -17.04
N HIS A 128 4.63 1.40 -17.56
CA HIS A 128 5.17 1.74 -18.87
C HIS A 128 6.70 1.66 -18.89
N GLU A 129 7.39 2.26 -17.91
CA GLU A 129 8.85 2.22 -17.84
C GLU A 129 9.38 0.78 -17.66
N LEU A 130 8.69 -0.07 -16.88
CA LEU A 130 9.03 -1.49 -16.77
C LEU A 130 8.90 -2.24 -18.09
N GLU A 131 7.85 -1.97 -18.87
CA GLU A 131 7.67 -2.61 -20.18
C GLU A 131 8.73 -2.13 -21.17
N THR A 132 9.05 -0.83 -21.16
CA THR A 132 10.14 -0.27 -21.97
C THR A 132 11.48 -0.89 -21.59
N TYR A 133 11.77 -1.03 -20.29
CA TYR A 133 12.96 -1.71 -19.78
C TYR A 133 13.05 -3.16 -20.28
N ARG A 134 11.97 -3.93 -20.14
CA ARG A 134 11.89 -5.36 -20.52
C ARG A 134 11.98 -5.58 -22.03
N SER A 135 11.40 -4.69 -22.83
CA SER A 135 11.45 -4.76 -24.29
C SER A 135 12.84 -4.38 -24.81
N ALA A 136 13.43 -3.29 -24.30
CA ALA A 136 14.80 -2.89 -24.64
C ALA A 136 15.83 -3.95 -24.23
N ALA A 137 15.68 -4.56 -23.04
CA ALA A 137 16.53 -5.66 -22.62
C ALA A 137 16.41 -6.88 -23.54
N ALA A 138 15.21 -7.18 -24.04
CA ALA A 138 14.99 -8.29 -24.97
C ALA A 138 15.59 -8.02 -26.37
N SER A 139 15.70 -6.75 -26.77
CA SER A 139 16.31 -6.35 -28.04
C SER A 139 17.79 -5.99 -27.93
N MET A 140 18.44 -6.25 -26.79
CA MET A 140 19.84 -5.91 -26.52
C MET A 140 20.16 -4.39 -26.59
N ASP A 141 19.15 -3.53 -26.44
CA ASP A 141 19.32 -2.07 -26.41
C ASP A 141 19.64 -1.61 -24.99
N ARG A 142 20.93 -1.62 -24.64
CA ARG A 142 21.40 -1.22 -23.30
C ARG A 142 21.05 0.24 -22.97
N PRO A 143 21.34 1.24 -23.81
CA PRO A 143 21.02 2.63 -23.50
C PRO A 143 19.54 2.87 -23.21
N ALA A 144 18.63 2.31 -24.02
CA ALA A 144 17.20 2.47 -23.79
C ALA A 144 16.74 1.77 -22.50
N SER A 145 17.26 0.57 -22.23
CA SER A 145 16.94 -0.19 -21.03
C SER A 145 17.42 0.52 -19.76
N GLU A 146 18.64 1.04 -19.73
CA GLU A 146 19.18 1.79 -18.60
C GLU A 146 18.41 3.08 -18.35
N ALA A 147 18.03 3.80 -19.40
CA ALA A 147 17.21 5.01 -19.29
C ALA A 147 15.82 4.74 -18.70
N ALA A 148 15.15 3.67 -19.15
CA ALA A 148 13.86 3.25 -18.61
C ALA A 148 13.98 2.79 -17.15
N ARG A 149 15.05 2.05 -16.80
CA ARG A 149 15.32 1.65 -15.42
C ARG A 149 15.51 2.85 -14.50
N ALA A 150 16.28 3.85 -14.92
CA ALA A 150 16.52 5.05 -14.11
C ALA A 150 15.21 5.79 -13.79
N ARG A 151 14.32 5.96 -14.78
CA ARG A 151 13.00 6.57 -14.58
C ARG A 151 12.11 5.76 -13.66
N PHE A 152 12.13 4.44 -13.80
CA PHE A 152 11.43 3.55 -12.90
C PHE A 152 11.95 3.69 -11.45
N ASP A 153 13.27 3.77 -11.25
CA ASP A 153 13.89 3.86 -9.92
C ASP A 153 13.54 5.18 -9.21
N GLU A 154 13.46 6.29 -9.95
CA GLU A 154 12.97 7.58 -9.44
C GLU A 154 11.52 7.47 -8.92
N ASP A 155 10.64 6.90 -9.74
CA ASP A 155 9.24 6.69 -9.36
C ASP A 155 9.08 5.68 -8.23
N HIS A 156 9.88 4.61 -8.22
CA HIS A 156 9.86 3.58 -7.19
C HIS A 156 10.24 4.16 -5.83
N THR A 157 11.28 4.99 -5.77
CA THR A 157 11.72 5.65 -4.53
C THR A 157 10.65 6.58 -3.96
N LEU A 158 9.99 7.33 -4.85
CA LEU A 158 8.85 8.17 -4.46
C LEU A 158 7.68 7.30 -3.98
N ALA A 159 7.37 6.21 -4.69
CA ALA A 159 6.29 5.29 -4.31
C ALA A 159 6.55 4.68 -2.93
N GLU A 160 7.76 4.25 -2.62
CA GLU A 160 8.15 3.70 -1.32
C GLU A 160 7.87 4.70 -0.18
N SER A 161 8.22 5.97 -0.40
CA SER A 161 7.93 7.05 0.55
C SER A 161 6.41 7.23 0.75
N LEU A 162 5.63 7.21 -0.33
CA LEU A 162 4.17 7.32 -0.26
C LEU A 162 3.53 6.11 0.45
N TYR A 163 4.02 4.89 0.23
CA TYR A 163 3.56 3.69 0.94
C TYR A 163 3.81 3.81 2.45
N SER A 164 5.00 4.31 2.82
CA SER A 164 5.38 4.54 4.22
C SER A 164 4.49 5.59 4.88
N ILE A 165 4.30 6.75 4.25
CA ILE A 165 3.39 7.79 4.74
C ILE A 165 1.96 7.26 4.85
N ARG A 166 1.47 6.53 3.84
CA ARG A 166 0.14 5.92 3.87
C ARG A 166 -0.01 4.95 5.02
N LEU A 167 0.97 4.10 5.30
CA LEU A 167 0.93 3.20 6.46
C LEU A 167 0.84 3.99 7.76
N LEU A 168 1.63 5.05 7.93
CA LEU A 168 1.56 5.92 9.11
C LEU A 168 0.19 6.59 9.27
N LEU A 169 -0.42 7.06 8.18
CA LEU A 169 -1.77 7.62 8.19
C LEU A 169 -2.81 6.59 8.62
N LEU A 170 -2.73 5.36 8.11
CA LEU A 170 -3.64 4.28 8.48
C LEU A 170 -3.48 3.87 9.95
N LEU A 171 -2.24 3.76 10.44
CA LEU A 171 -1.97 3.50 11.86
C LEU A 171 -2.46 4.64 12.75
N GLY A 172 -2.28 5.89 12.33
CA GLY A 172 -2.86 7.06 13.00
C GLY A 172 -4.39 6.99 13.04
N ALA A 173 -5.03 6.56 11.96
CA ALA A 173 -6.49 6.37 11.92
C ALA A 173 -6.95 5.25 12.87
N VAL A 174 -6.19 4.16 13.01
CA VAL A 174 -6.43 3.10 14.00
C VAL A 174 -6.39 3.69 15.43
N VAL A 175 -5.33 4.41 15.77
CA VAL A 175 -5.16 5.04 17.10
C VAL A 175 -6.29 6.04 17.38
N ALA A 176 -6.60 6.90 16.42
CA ALA A 176 -7.69 7.87 16.53
C ALA A 176 -9.05 7.17 16.71
N THR A 177 -9.31 6.07 16.00
CA THR A 177 -10.57 5.32 16.13
C THR A 177 -10.68 4.61 17.48
N ALA A 178 -9.61 3.93 17.92
CA ALA A 178 -9.57 3.26 19.22
C ALA A 178 -9.73 4.27 20.37
N GLY A 179 -9.03 5.41 20.31
CA GLY A 179 -9.10 6.47 21.30
C GLY A 179 -10.51 7.09 21.40
N ALA A 180 -11.17 7.33 20.27
CA ALA A 180 -12.54 7.84 20.25
C ALA A 180 -13.53 6.87 20.93
N ASN A 181 -13.33 5.56 20.78
CA ASN A 181 -14.19 4.54 21.40
C ASN A 181 -13.93 4.36 22.90
N ALA A 182 -12.68 4.51 23.35
CA ALA A 182 -12.31 4.44 24.76
C ALA A 182 -12.95 5.57 25.58
N VAL A 183 -12.98 6.79 25.05
CA VAL A 183 -13.59 7.96 25.70
C VAL A 183 -15.13 7.85 25.79
N ALA A 184 -15.75 7.15 24.84
CA ALA A 184 -17.21 6.99 24.79
C ALA A 184 -17.76 5.89 25.73
N SER A 185 -16.90 5.09 26.36
CA SER A 185 -17.32 4.02 27.27
C SER A 185 -17.75 4.61 28.64
N PRO A 186 -18.97 4.34 29.13
CA PRO A 186 -19.39 4.83 30.44
C PRO A 186 -18.48 4.27 31.54
N ARG A 187 -17.94 5.14 32.41
CA ARG A 187 -17.21 4.68 33.61
C ARG A 187 -18.15 3.78 34.43
N PRO A 188 -17.68 2.64 34.96
CA PRO A 188 -18.50 1.81 35.84
C PRO A 188 -18.95 2.70 37.00
N ARG A 189 -20.27 2.81 37.20
CA ARG A 189 -20.84 3.42 38.40
C ARG A 189 -20.28 2.63 39.58
N SER A 190 -19.29 3.18 40.27
CA SER A 190 -18.90 2.66 41.58
C SER A 190 -20.15 2.74 42.44
N GLY A 191 -20.65 1.58 42.87
CA GLY A 191 -21.75 1.50 43.81
C GLY A 191 -21.35 2.31 45.03
N ARG A 192 -22.04 3.42 45.29
CA ARG A 192 -22.11 3.99 46.63
C ARG A 192 -22.87 2.96 47.47
N SER A 193 -22.13 2.11 48.16
CA SER A 193 -22.63 1.45 49.36
C SER A 193 -22.89 2.54 50.40
N SER A 194 -24.16 2.68 50.76
CA SER A 194 -24.74 3.20 52.02
C SER A 194 -23.85 4.01 52.94
#